data_AF-A0A1V5LPE6-F1
#
_entry.id   AF-A0A1V5LPE6-F1
#
_cell.length_a   1.000
_cell.length_b   1.000
_cell.length_c   1.000
_cell.angle_alpha   90.00
_cell.angle_beta   90.00
_cell.angle_gamma   90.00
#
_symmetry.space_group_name_H-M   'P 1'
#
loop_
_entity.id
_entity.type
_entity.pdbx_description
1 polymer ?
#
loop_
_entity_poly.entity_id
_entity_poly.type
_entity_poly.pdbx_seq_one_letter_code
_entity_poly.pdbx_strand_id
1 'polypeptide(L)'
;MKQLELVPPPPTGAGLGNFGDMPGPHNGFMPPAMGGGLASGLASGLAISDLPYPPEKPSTLRYLKLTGIIGDKAVFHIKDQLTRRANHWPSDLTLATGQSFSGVKLVSVSAKDEKVTLEEHGEMSDMYLPGLR
;
A
#
# COMPACT_ATOMS: atom_id res chain seq x y z
N MET A 1 -6.90 1.65 -42.61
CA MET A 1 -6.84 0.56 -41.63
C MET A 1 -5.37 0.37 -41.27
N LYS A 2 -4.97 0.60 -40.01
CA LYS A 2 -3.56 0.56 -39.58
C LYS A 2 -3.16 -0.88 -39.28
N GLN A 3 -2.16 -1.37 -39.99
CA GLN A 3 -1.57 -2.70 -39.88
C GLN A 3 -0.81 -2.80 -38.56
N LEU A 4 -1.20 -3.74 -37.69
CA LEU A 4 -0.51 -4.05 -36.44
C LEU A 4 0.76 -4.85 -36.80
N GLU A 5 1.94 -4.25 -36.59
CA GLU A 5 3.21 -4.95 -36.73
C GLU A 5 3.37 -5.95 -35.57
N LEU A 6 3.50 -7.22 -35.92
CA LEU A 6 3.68 -8.35 -35.03
C LEU A 6 5.13 -8.34 -34.52
N VAL A 7 5.35 -7.79 -33.33
CA VAL A 7 6.67 -7.82 -32.67
C VAL A 7 6.98 -9.27 -32.27
N PRO A 8 8.15 -9.83 -32.63
CA PRO A 8 8.49 -11.20 -32.27
C PRO A 8 8.61 -11.35 -30.74
N PRO A 9 8.16 -12.47 -30.16
CA PRO A 9 8.28 -12.70 -28.73
C PRO A 9 9.76 -12.76 -28.31
N PRO A 10 10.11 -12.27 -27.11
CA PRO A 10 11.46 -12.40 -26.59
C PRO A 10 11.83 -13.89 -26.49
N PRO A 11 13.10 -14.26 -26.76
CA PRO A 11 13.52 -15.65 -26.69
C PRO A 11 13.35 -16.16 -25.25
N THR A 12 12.36 -17.03 -25.05
CA THR A 12 12.24 -17.88 -23.87
C THR A 12 13.38 -18.90 -23.92
N GLY A 13 14.55 -18.49 -23.43
CA GLY A 13 15.71 -19.36 -23.25
C GLY A 13 15.48 -20.38 -22.15
N ALA A 14 14.73 -21.44 -22.46
CA ALA A 14 14.85 -22.72 -21.78
C ALA A 14 16.12 -23.40 -22.32
N GLY A 15 17.20 -23.36 -21.54
CA GLY A 15 18.47 -23.95 -21.95
C GLY A 15 19.47 -23.98 -20.81
N LEU A 16 19.38 -25.00 -19.97
CA LEU A 16 20.46 -25.45 -19.10
C LEU A 16 21.68 -25.77 -19.98
N GLY A 17 22.77 -25.01 -19.85
CA GLY A 17 24.02 -25.36 -20.53
C GLY A 17 25.07 -24.25 -20.54
N ASN A 18 26.08 -24.41 -19.69
CA ASN A 18 27.48 -24.08 -19.99
C ASN A 18 27.85 -22.61 -20.35
N PHE A 19 27.93 -21.74 -19.34
CA PHE A 19 28.57 -20.40 -19.42
C PHE A 19 30.11 -20.48 -19.47
N GLY A 20 30.65 -21.28 -20.39
CA GLY A 20 32.06 -21.68 -20.35
C GLY A 20 32.96 -21.22 -21.49
N ASP A 21 32.46 -20.64 -22.59
CA ASP A 21 33.33 -20.46 -23.77
C ASP A 21 32.87 -19.41 -24.80
N MET A 22 32.94 -18.12 -24.44
CA MET A 22 32.92 -17.03 -25.44
C MET A 22 33.99 -15.97 -25.14
N PRO A 23 34.97 -15.75 -26.04
CA PRO A 23 35.99 -14.74 -25.88
C PRO A 23 35.41 -13.38 -26.31
N GLY A 24 34.72 -12.71 -25.40
CA GLY A 24 34.31 -11.31 -25.56
C GLY A 24 35.44 -10.36 -25.15
N PRO A 25 35.54 -9.14 -25.69
CA PRO A 25 36.59 -8.20 -25.31
C PRO A 25 36.35 -7.69 -23.88
N HIS A 26 37.08 -8.26 -22.91
CA HIS A 26 37.03 -7.88 -21.50
C HIS A 26 37.76 -6.54 -21.31
N ASN A 27 37.06 -5.41 -21.51
CA ASN A 27 37.54 -4.11 -21.06
C ASN A 27 37.46 -4.03 -19.52
N GLY A 28 38.47 -4.58 -18.85
CA GLY A 28 39.07 -4.08 -17.59
C GLY A 28 38.21 -3.78 -16.35
N PHE A 29 36.89 -3.91 -16.38
CA PHE A 29 36.02 -3.71 -15.22
C PHE A 29 35.42 -5.04 -14.81
N MET A 30 36.10 -5.74 -13.91
CA MET A 30 35.45 -6.77 -13.11
C MET A 30 34.36 -6.09 -12.28
N PRO A 31 33.07 -6.45 -12.41
CA PRO A 31 32.06 -6.00 -11.46
C PRO A 31 32.46 -6.52 -10.07
N PRO A 32 32.34 -5.71 -9.01
CA PRO A 32 32.67 -6.17 -7.67
C PRO A 32 31.81 -7.38 -7.36
N ALA A 33 32.42 -8.41 -6.77
CA ALA A 33 31.73 -9.60 -6.32
C ALA A 33 30.51 -9.18 -5.50
N MET A 34 29.32 -9.53 -5.97
CA MET A 34 28.08 -9.34 -5.24
C MET A 34 28.11 -10.34 -4.06
N GLY A 35 28.85 -9.97 -3.02
CA GLY A 35 28.80 -10.59 -1.71
C GLY A 35 27.37 -10.45 -1.21
N GLY A 36 26.73 -11.60 -0.96
CA GLY A 36 25.37 -11.66 -0.47
C GLY A 36 25.19 -10.89 0.84
N GLY A 37 23.97 -10.39 1.03
CA GLY A 37 23.53 -9.82 2.30
C GLY A 37 22.89 -8.46 2.11
N LEU A 38 21.56 -8.45 2.03
CA LEU A 38 20.70 -7.28 2.17
C LEU A 38 20.83 -6.70 3.60
N ALA A 39 21.98 -6.10 3.91
CA ALA A 39 22.24 -5.41 5.17
C ALA A 39 22.59 -3.95 4.91
N SER A 40 21.65 -3.21 4.30
CA SER A 40 21.63 -1.75 4.48
C SER A 40 21.09 -1.49 5.87
N GLY A 41 22.02 -1.41 6.82
CA GLY A 41 21.80 -1.30 8.25
C GLY A 41 20.88 -0.15 8.63
N LEU A 42 19.84 -0.49 9.40
CA LEU A 42 19.19 0.46 10.29
C LEU A 42 20.25 0.92 11.30
N ALA A 43 20.48 2.23 11.41
CA ALA A 43 21.55 2.85 12.19
C ALA A 43 21.36 2.77 13.73
N SER A 44 20.59 1.80 14.21
CA SER A 44 20.35 1.55 15.62
C SER A 44 20.71 0.09 15.83
N GLY A 45 21.64 -0.22 16.74
CA GLY A 45 22.09 -1.58 17.07
C GLY A 45 21.02 -2.51 17.67
N LEU A 46 19.78 -2.41 17.20
CA LEU A 46 18.67 -3.29 17.47
C LEU A 46 18.76 -4.46 16.47
N ALA A 47 18.79 -5.68 16.99
CA ALA A 47 18.58 -6.83 16.13
C ALA A 47 17.16 -6.76 15.54
N ILE A 48 16.99 -7.18 14.28
CA ILE A 48 15.66 -7.26 13.65
C ILE A 48 14.71 -8.13 14.49
N SER A 49 15.25 -9.09 15.25
CA SER A 49 14.52 -9.95 16.19
C SER A 49 13.97 -9.24 17.43
N ASP A 50 14.49 -8.06 17.79
CA ASP A 50 14.02 -7.25 18.93
C ASP A 50 12.91 -6.28 18.54
N LEU A 51 12.58 -6.21 17.24
CA LEU A 51 11.46 -5.40 16.78
C LEU A 51 10.15 -6.16 17.03
N PRO A 52 9.10 -5.48 17.51
CA PRO A 52 7.78 -6.10 17.57
C PRO A 52 7.39 -6.58 16.17
N TYR A 53 6.69 -7.71 16.10
CA TYR A 53 6.12 -8.16 14.84
C TYR A 53 5.29 -7.02 14.23
N PRO A 54 5.46 -6.74 12.93
CA PRO A 54 4.64 -5.74 12.28
C PRO A 54 3.17 -6.15 12.41
N PRO A 55 2.24 -5.18 12.49
CA PRO A 55 0.82 -5.48 12.58
C PRO A 55 0.42 -6.39 11.41
N GLU A 56 -0.41 -7.41 11.70
CA GLU A 56 -0.79 -8.44 10.72
C GLU A 56 -1.42 -7.85 9.46
N LYS A 57 -2.07 -6.69 9.57
CA LYS A 57 -2.75 -6.02 8.46
C LYS A 57 -2.53 -4.50 8.52
N PRO A 58 -2.23 -3.85 7.39
CA PRO A 58 -2.14 -2.40 7.32
C PRO A 58 -3.53 -1.79 7.58
N SER A 59 -3.67 -1.04 8.67
CA SER A 59 -4.91 -0.33 8.96
C SER A 59 -5.14 0.79 7.94
N THR A 60 -6.31 0.76 7.31
CA THR A 60 -6.83 1.83 6.45
C THR A 60 -7.39 2.96 7.29
N LEU A 61 -7.95 2.68 8.49
CA LEU A 61 -8.53 3.70 9.38
C LEU A 61 -7.56 4.84 9.70
N ARG A 62 -6.26 4.54 9.86
CA ARG A 62 -5.24 5.55 10.15
C ARG A 62 -5.15 6.66 9.09
N TYR A 63 -5.51 6.33 7.85
CA TYR A 63 -5.46 7.26 6.72
C TYR A 63 -6.74 8.05 6.55
N LEU A 64 -7.84 7.65 7.19
CA LEU A 64 -9.12 8.32 7.08
C LEU A 64 -9.22 9.48 8.08
N LYS A 65 -9.86 10.56 7.63
CA LYS A 65 -10.30 11.68 8.46
C LYS A 65 -11.79 11.88 8.23
N LEU A 66 -12.63 11.77 9.25
CA LEU A 66 -14.02 12.17 9.13
C LEU A 66 -14.08 13.69 8.90
N THR A 67 -14.69 14.12 7.80
CA THR A 67 -14.83 15.54 7.43
C THR A 67 -16.26 16.02 7.49
N GLY A 68 -17.24 15.13 7.37
CA GLY A 68 -18.65 15.49 7.42
C GLY A 68 -19.56 14.30 7.65
N ILE A 69 -20.74 14.58 8.17
CA ILE A 69 -21.88 13.65 8.23
C ILE A 69 -23.02 14.33 7.47
N ILE A 70 -23.58 13.64 6.46
CA ILE A 70 -24.67 14.14 5.63
C ILE A 70 -25.79 13.11 5.66
N GLY A 71 -26.83 13.40 6.46
CA GLY A 71 -27.92 12.45 6.69
C GLY A 71 -27.40 11.18 7.36
N ASP A 72 -27.51 10.05 6.66
CA ASP A 72 -27.06 8.71 7.06
C ASP A 72 -25.67 8.33 6.51
N LYS A 73 -24.98 9.28 5.87
CA LYS A 73 -23.69 9.06 5.22
C LYS A 73 -22.57 9.80 5.93
N ALA A 74 -21.40 9.18 5.93
CA ALA A 74 -20.17 9.75 6.45
C ALA A 74 -19.22 10.08 5.29
N VAL A 75 -18.63 11.26 5.35
CA VAL A 75 -17.65 11.76 4.38
C VAL A 75 -16.27 11.70 5.01
N PHE A 76 -15.34 11.04 4.33
CA PHE A 76 -13.97 10.88 4.79
C PHE A 76 -12.99 11.46 3.78
N HIS A 77 -11.95 12.12 4.30
CA HIS A 77 -10.78 12.54 3.55
C HIS A 77 -9.61 11.61 3.81
N ILE A 78 -8.87 11.25 2.76
CA ILE A 78 -7.66 10.43 2.86
C ILE A 78 -6.45 11.35 3.07
N LYS A 79 -5.88 11.32 4.28
CA LYS A 79 -4.82 12.23 4.73
C LYS A 79 -3.50 12.02 3.97
N ASP A 80 -3.16 10.77 3.65
CA ASP A 80 -1.86 10.44 3.08
C ASP A 80 -1.91 10.35 1.55
N GLN A 81 -1.19 11.26 0.89
CA GLN A 81 -1.11 11.32 -0.56
C GLN A 81 -0.33 10.15 -1.16
N LEU A 82 0.68 9.61 -0.47
CA LEU A 82 1.48 8.50 -0.98
C LEU A 82 0.65 7.22 -1.02
N THR A 83 0.02 6.88 0.11
CA THR A 83 -0.91 5.74 0.19
C THR A 83 -2.07 5.88 -0.81
N ARG A 84 -2.62 7.10 -0.97
CA ARG A 84 -3.68 7.36 -1.96
C ARG A 84 -3.24 7.01 -3.38
N ARG A 85 -2.04 7.45 -3.78
CA ARG A 85 -1.48 7.16 -5.12
C ARG A 85 -1.18 5.69 -5.30
N ALA A 86 -0.60 5.04 -4.30
CA ALA A 86 -0.24 3.62 -4.36
C ALA A 86 -1.46 2.71 -4.52
N ASN A 87 -2.59 3.07 -3.90
CA ASN A 87 -3.81 2.25 -3.92
C ASN A 87 -4.89 2.78 -4.87
N HIS A 88 -4.60 3.82 -5.67
CA HIS A 88 -5.56 4.49 -6.56
C HIS A 88 -6.86 4.93 -5.86
N TRP A 89 -6.75 5.36 -4.61
CA TRP A 89 -7.89 5.79 -3.83
C TRP A 89 -8.34 7.21 -4.20
N PRO A 90 -9.63 7.53 -4.04
CA PRO A 90 -10.11 8.91 -4.18
C PRO A 90 -9.54 9.80 -3.05
N SER A 91 -9.53 11.12 -3.25
CA SER A 91 -9.15 12.06 -2.19
C SER A 91 -10.16 12.07 -1.05
N ASP A 92 -11.45 12.07 -1.44
CA ASP A 92 -12.59 12.05 -0.54
C ASP A 92 -13.49 10.88 -0.92
N LEU A 93 -14.07 10.23 0.08
CA LEU A 93 -15.00 9.13 -0.12
C LEU A 93 -16.21 9.33 0.78
N THR A 94 -17.37 8.89 0.30
CA THR A 94 -18.61 8.90 1.08
C THR A 94 -19.07 7.48 1.28
N LEU A 95 -19.31 7.09 2.53
CA LEU A 95 -19.84 5.78 2.90
C LEU A 95 -21.22 5.94 3.51
N ALA A 96 -22.15 5.10 3.07
CA ALA A 96 -23.40 4.85 3.76
C ALA A 96 -23.25 3.66 4.72
N THR A 97 -24.16 3.55 5.70
CA THR A 97 -24.15 2.45 6.66
C THR A 97 -24.20 1.09 5.95
N GLY A 98 -23.33 0.18 6.34
CA GLY A 98 -23.15 -1.14 5.73
C GLY A 98 -22.17 -1.18 4.55
N GLN A 99 -21.76 -0.03 4.01
CA GLN A 99 -20.76 0.03 2.94
C GLN A 99 -19.34 -0.12 3.47
N SER A 100 -18.47 -0.68 2.63
CA SER A 100 -17.08 -0.91 2.96
C SER A 100 -16.13 -0.26 1.96
N PHE A 101 -14.97 0.18 2.45
CA PHE A 101 -13.86 0.72 1.68
C PHE A 101 -12.55 0.15 2.23
N SER A 102 -11.78 -0.54 1.37
CA SER A 102 -10.45 -1.07 1.70
C SER A 102 -10.37 -1.79 3.06
N GLY A 103 -11.32 -2.67 3.34
CA GLY A 103 -11.37 -3.45 4.58
C GLY A 103 -12.01 -2.75 5.79
N VAL A 104 -12.37 -1.47 5.66
CA VAL A 104 -13.14 -0.71 6.67
C VAL A 104 -14.61 -0.70 6.28
N LYS A 105 -15.49 -1.01 7.22
CA LYS A 105 -16.95 -0.96 7.04
C LYS A 105 -17.56 0.13 7.91
N LEU A 106 -18.48 0.90 7.37
CA LEU A 106 -19.27 1.84 8.15
C LEU A 106 -20.40 1.09 8.86
N VAL A 107 -20.36 1.02 10.20
CA VAL A 107 -21.32 0.29 11.01
C VAL A 107 -22.48 1.19 11.43
N SER A 108 -22.18 2.41 11.85
CA SER A 108 -23.20 3.36 12.27
C SER A 108 -22.77 4.80 12.10
N VAL A 109 -23.75 5.68 11.98
CA VAL A 109 -23.58 7.13 11.91
C VAL A 109 -24.47 7.75 12.98
N SER A 110 -23.89 8.48 13.92
CA SER A 110 -24.63 9.29 14.90
C SER A 110 -24.39 10.77 14.59
N ALA A 111 -25.34 11.38 13.88
CA ALA A 111 -25.30 12.82 13.61
C ALA A 111 -25.48 13.66 14.90
N LYS A 112 -26.17 13.12 15.91
CA LYS A 112 -26.39 13.80 17.20
C LYS A 112 -25.11 13.89 18.02
N ASP A 113 -24.32 12.83 18.03
CA ASP A 113 -23.07 12.76 18.79
C ASP A 113 -21.84 13.08 17.91
N GLU A 114 -22.09 13.56 16.69
CA GLU A 114 -21.07 13.94 15.71
C GLU A 114 -19.99 12.86 15.48
N LYS A 115 -20.40 11.59 15.53
CA LYS A 115 -19.50 10.43 15.48
C LYS A 115 -19.97 9.37 14.49
N VAL A 116 -19.03 8.56 14.05
CA VAL A 116 -19.27 7.37 13.22
C VAL A 116 -18.54 6.18 13.81
N THR A 117 -19.16 5.00 13.74
CA THR A 117 -18.54 3.74 14.14
C THR A 117 -18.12 2.98 12.91
N LEU A 118 -16.84 2.65 12.84
CA LEU A 118 -16.22 1.91 11.74
C LEU A 118 -15.77 0.56 12.26
N GLU A 119 -15.84 -0.47 11.43
CA GLU A 119 -15.32 -1.80 11.72
C GLU A 119 -14.16 -2.08 10.76
N GLU A 120 -12.99 -2.43 11.30
CA GLU A 120 -11.83 -2.88 10.52
C GLU A 120 -11.31 -4.18 11.14
N HIS A 121 -11.23 -5.25 10.35
CA HIS A 121 -10.73 -6.56 10.80
C HIS A 121 -11.43 -7.14 12.04
N GLY A 122 -12.71 -6.81 12.26
CA GLY A 122 -13.48 -7.25 13.43
C GLY A 122 -13.34 -6.35 14.66
N GLU A 123 -12.52 -5.31 14.60
CA GLU A 123 -12.40 -4.28 15.64
C GLU A 123 -13.27 -3.08 15.32
N MET A 124 -14.06 -2.61 16.29
CA MET A 124 -14.87 -1.41 16.17
C MET A 124 -14.09 -0.19 16.66
N SER A 125 -14.08 0.88 15.86
CA SER A 125 -13.43 2.15 16.15
C SER A 125 -14.40 3.31 15.93
N ASP A 126 -14.51 4.19 16.92
CA ASP A 126 -15.30 5.41 16.82
C ASP A 126 -14.42 6.56 16.30
N MET A 127 -14.94 7.31 15.31
CA MET A 127 -14.29 8.51 14.76
C MET A 127 -15.24 9.70 14.92
N TYR A 128 -14.70 10.81 15.44
CA TYR A 128 -15.46 12.03 15.73
C TYR A 128 -15.20 13.10 14.68
N LEU A 129 -16.20 13.93 14.41
CA LEU A 129 -16.02 15.11 13.59
C LEU A 129 -15.03 16.06 14.29
N PRO A 130 -14.15 16.73 13.53
CA PRO A 130 -13.30 17.76 14.10
C PRO A 130 -14.18 18.92 14.57
N GLY A 131 -14.17 19.20 15.88
CA GLY A 131 -14.89 20.34 16.43
C GLY A 131 -14.46 21.65 15.78
N LEU A 132 -15.43 22.50 15.45
CA LEU A 132 -15.18 23.88 15.01
C LEU A 132 -14.58 24.65 16.19
N ARG A 133 -13.34 25.12 16.02
CA ARG A 133 -12.69 26.06 16.95
C ARG A 133 -12.95 27.49 16.52
#